data_AF-A0A419YNP9-F1
#
_entry.id   AF-A0A419YNP9-F1
#
_cell.length_a   1.000
_cell.length_b   1.000
_cell.length_c   1.000
_cell.angle_alpha   90.00
_cell.angle_beta   90.00
_cell.angle_gamma   90.00
#
_symmetry.space_group_name_H-M   'P 1'
#
loop_
_entity.id
_entity.type
_entity.pdbx_description
1 polymer ?
#
loop_
_entity_poly.entity_id
_entity_poly.type
_entity_poly.pdbx_seq_one_letter_code
_entity_poly.pdbx_strand_id
1 'polypeptide(L)'
;MINGIDRGPSRGDSPRTVTLQEWIDLGVPPLRAPREFVTELHQRHLPQPGTTVVAVLDAGHRAVASASFGIRPQFSDGWDHRNTLLSQLRRVTPHDLKRSAPSRTAVLLRCREGVPDWTDQDGAWMWALRAAAELHGLRCGSYLTLTPAGWQSLGDGRRGRNPHSGSWALGPIHTVTELPPRLPRDLRPEPPGPPAVEPPAAVVVPVTSLSALRALEGPRESQPVRRTATR
;
A
#
# COMPACT_ATOMS: atom_id res chain seq x y z
N MET A 1 -40.83 -29.51 15.19
CA MET A 1 -40.17 -28.30 15.71
C MET A 1 -38.71 -28.35 15.29
N ILE A 2 -38.37 -27.48 14.35
CA ILE A 2 -37.05 -27.35 13.73
C ILE A 2 -36.27 -26.35 14.58
N ASN A 3 -35.06 -26.70 15.03
CA ASN A 3 -33.96 -25.79 15.39
C ASN A 3 -32.72 -26.62 15.74
N GLY A 4 -32.21 -27.39 14.77
CA GLY A 4 -30.82 -27.82 14.79
C GLY A 4 -30.00 -26.67 14.24
N ILE A 5 -29.35 -25.89 15.11
CA ILE A 5 -28.42 -24.85 14.69
C ILE A 5 -27.29 -25.55 13.94
N ASP A 6 -27.30 -25.37 12.63
CA ASP A 6 -26.23 -25.76 11.73
C ASP A 6 -24.98 -24.95 12.14
N ARG A 7 -24.17 -25.52 13.04
CA ARG A 7 -22.83 -25.02 13.31
C ARG A 7 -22.03 -25.32 12.05
N GLY A 8 -21.97 -24.35 11.15
CA GLY A 8 -21.13 -24.40 9.97
C GLY A 8 -19.72 -24.87 10.32
N PRO A 9 -19.03 -25.54 9.38
CA PRO A 9 -17.79 -26.25 9.65
C PRO A 9 -16.82 -25.40 10.47
N SER A 10 -16.46 -25.90 11.65
CA SER A 10 -15.44 -25.32 12.53
C SER A 10 -14.25 -24.90 11.68
N ARG A 11 -13.80 -23.64 11.85
CA ARG A 11 -12.61 -23.06 11.21
C ARG A 11 -11.54 -24.15 11.04
N GLY A 12 -11.32 -24.56 9.79
CA GLY A 12 -10.48 -25.71 9.45
C GLY A 12 -9.16 -25.70 10.20
N ASP A 13 -8.95 -26.77 10.95
CA ASP A 13 -7.94 -26.97 11.99
C ASP A 13 -6.60 -27.42 11.38
N SER A 14 -6.12 -26.66 10.40
CA SER A 14 -4.72 -26.73 9.99
C SER A 14 -4.06 -25.43 10.41
N PRO A 15 -2.96 -25.50 11.21
CA PRO A 15 -2.28 -24.29 11.62
C PRO A 15 -1.82 -23.57 10.35
N ARG A 16 -2.21 -22.29 10.20
CA ARG A 16 -1.83 -21.42 9.08
C ARG A 16 -0.40 -20.95 9.25
N THR A 17 0.49 -21.92 9.30
CA THR A 17 1.92 -21.81 9.50
C THR A 17 2.59 -22.86 8.63
N VAL A 18 3.87 -22.68 8.37
CA VAL A 18 4.72 -23.69 7.74
C VAL A 18 5.95 -23.85 8.63
N THR A 19 6.53 -25.04 8.67
CA THR A 19 7.81 -25.30 9.29
C THR A 19 8.96 -24.78 8.41
N LEU A 20 10.17 -24.65 9.00
CA LEU A 20 11.36 -24.30 8.22
C LEU A 20 11.65 -25.33 7.11
N GLN A 21 11.45 -26.63 7.38
CA GLN A 21 11.69 -27.67 6.39
C GLN A 21 10.69 -27.57 5.23
N GLU A 22 9.40 -27.43 5.52
CA GLU A 22 8.38 -27.21 4.48
C GLU A 22 8.69 -25.96 3.64
N TRP A 23 9.20 -24.90 4.25
CA TRP A 23 9.62 -23.71 3.52
C TRP A 23 10.82 -23.95 2.60
N ILE A 24 11.82 -24.70 3.07
CA ILE A 24 12.97 -25.10 2.25
C ILE A 24 12.51 -25.97 1.08
N ASP A 25 11.65 -26.95 1.35
CA ASP A 25 11.13 -27.90 0.35
C ASP A 25 10.26 -27.22 -0.72
N LEU A 26 9.64 -26.06 -0.40
CA LEU A 26 8.94 -25.24 -1.39
C LEU A 26 9.86 -24.64 -2.46
N GLY A 27 11.17 -24.60 -2.23
CA GLY A 27 12.15 -24.17 -3.22
C GLY A 27 11.92 -22.73 -3.70
N VAL A 28 11.56 -21.82 -2.79
CA VAL A 28 11.39 -20.40 -3.14
C VAL A 28 12.68 -19.86 -3.77
N PRO A 29 12.58 -19.04 -4.83
CA PRO A 29 13.77 -18.47 -5.46
C PRO A 29 14.60 -17.67 -4.45
N PRO A 30 15.91 -17.94 -4.35
CA PRO A 30 16.79 -17.11 -3.55
C PRO A 30 16.96 -15.74 -4.21
N LEU A 31 17.19 -14.71 -3.38
CA LEU A 31 17.56 -13.40 -3.89
C LEU A 31 18.93 -13.45 -4.58
N ARG A 32 19.05 -12.76 -5.71
CA ARG A 32 20.33 -12.59 -6.42
C ARG A 32 21.38 -11.94 -5.52
N ALA A 33 21.00 -10.84 -4.86
CA ALA A 33 21.88 -9.97 -4.09
C ALA A 33 21.19 -9.56 -2.75
N PRO A 34 21.08 -10.47 -1.77
CA PRO A 34 20.29 -10.25 -0.55
C PRO A 34 20.87 -9.14 0.33
N ARG A 35 22.19 -8.97 0.39
CA ARG A 35 22.81 -7.91 1.20
C ARG A 35 22.42 -6.53 0.67
N GLU A 36 22.55 -6.35 -0.64
CA GLU A 36 22.23 -5.11 -1.34
C GLU A 36 20.74 -4.82 -1.22
N PHE A 37 19.90 -5.83 -1.41
CA PHE A 37 18.45 -5.73 -1.26
C PHE A 37 18.02 -5.33 0.16
N VAL A 38 18.57 -5.99 1.19
CA VAL A 38 18.30 -5.64 2.59
C VAL A 38 18.78 -4.22 2.89
N THR A 39 19.94 -3.83 2.37
CA THR A 39 20.49 -2.47 2.56
C THR A 39 19.57 -1.42 1.93
N GLU A 40 19.07 -1.66 0.71
CA GLU A 40 18.11 -0.79 0.03
C GLU A 40 16.82 -0.65 0.83
N LEU A 41 16.21 -1.76 1.27
CA LEU A 41 14.98 -1.73 2.06
C LEU A 41 15.19 -1.04 3.41
N HIS A 42 16.33 -1.28 4.06
CA HIS A 42 16.66 -0.63 5.32
C HIS A 42 16.79 0.89 5.15
N GLN A 43 17.50 1.36 4.13
CA GLN A 43 17.63 2.80 3.86
C GLN A 43 16.30 3.45 3.49
N ARG A 44 15.45 2.75 2.73
CA ARG A 44 14.14 3.27 2.30
C ARG A 44 13.12 3.33 3.43
N HIS A 45 13.06 2.31 4.29
CA HIS A 45 12.00 2.16 5.28
C HIS A 45 12.43 2.49 6.71
N LEU A 46 13.74 2.57 6.99
CA LEU A 46 14.33 2.71 8.34
C LEU A 46 13.57 1.89 9.40
N PRO A 47 13.40 0.56 9.18
CA PRO A 47 12.46 -0.23 9.93
C PRO A 47 12.90 -0.38 11.38
N GLN A 48 12.09 0.12 12.30
CA GLN A 48 12.23 -0.16 13.73
C GLN A 48 11.85 -1.61 14.04
N PRO A 49 12.37 -2.21 15.12
CA PRO A 49 11.93 -3.51 15.60
C PRO A 49 10.40 -3.55 15.76
N GLY A 50 9.77 -4.61 15.23
CA GLY A 50 8.30 -4.73 15.11
C GLY A 50 7.74 -4.30 13.75
N THR A 51 8.57 -3.73 12.88
CA THR A 51 8.20 -3.36 11.51
C THR A 51 8.39 -4.53 10.56
N THR A 52 7.40 -4.76 9.71
CA THR A 52 7.48 -5.65 8.56
C THR A 52 7.48 -4.82 7.28
N VAL A 53 8.33 -5.19 6.32
CA VAL A 53 8.41 -4.58 5.00
C VAL A 53 8.10 -5.64 3.95
N VAL A 54 7.07 -5.41 3.15
CA VAL A 54 6.80 -6.20 1.94
C VAL A 54 7.35 -5.45 0.74
N ALA A 55 8.00 -6.18 -0.17
CA ALA A 55 8.55 -5.64 -1.39
C ALA A 55 8.16 -6.51 -2.59
N VAL A 56 8.05 -5.89 -3.75
CA VAL A 56 7.79 -6.56 -5.03
C VAL A 56 8.99 -6.35 -5.93
N LEU A 57 9.54 -7.46 -6.43
CA LEU A 57 10.62 -7.49 -7.40
C LEU A 57 10.07 -7.65 -8.81
N ASP A 58 10.71 -6.99 -9.78
CA ASP A 58 10.53 -7.31 -11.20
C ASP A 58 11.30 -8.57 -11.63
N ALA A 59 11.22 -8.92 -12.91
CA ALA A 59 11.96 -10.04 -13.50
C ALA A 59 13.49 -9.84 -13.42
N GLY A 60 13.96 -8.58 -13.36
CA GLY A 60 15.35 -8.21 -13.16
C GLY A 60 15.84 -8.31 -11.71
N HIS A 61 14.97 -8.74 -10.78
CA HIS A 61 15.23 -8.81 -9.34
C HIS A 61 15.49 -7.44 -8.70
N ARG A 62 14.88 -6.38 -9.24
CA ARG A 62 14.93 -5.02 -8.70
C ARG A 62 13.63 -4.71 -7.97
N ALA A 63 13.70 -4.05 -6.81
CA ALA A 63 12.51 -3.63 -6.08
C ALA A 63 11.76 -2.53 -6.86
N VAL A 64 10.53 -2.84 -7.28
CA VAL A 64 9.67 -1.89 -8.01
C VAL A 64 8.58 -1.27 -7.13
N ALA A 65 8.30 -1.89 -5.99
CA ALA A 65 7.36 -1.38 -4.99
C ALA A 65 7.69 -1.95 -3.62
N SER A 66 7.46 -1.18 -2.56
CA SER A 66 7.60 -1.67 -1.18
C SER A 66 6.72 -0.87 -0.21
N ALA A 67 6.29 -1.53 0.87
CA ALA A 67 5.52 -0.93 1.96
C ALA A 67 6.01 -1.46 3.31
N SER A 68 6.14 -0.57 4.28
CA SER A 68 6.40 -0.91 5.68
C SER A 68 5.13 -0.76 6.52
N PHE A 69 4.96 -1.66 7.48
CA PHE A 69 3.82 -1.65 8.39
C PHE A 69 4.18 -2.35 9.71
N GLY A 70 3.58 -1.89 10.81
CA GLY A 70 3.68 -2.56 12.11
C GLY A 70 2.71 -3.71 12.24
N ILE A 71 3.03 -4.68 13.10
CA ILE A 71 2.15 -5.79 13.45
C ILE A 71 1.35 -5.40 14.69
N ARG A 72 0.04 -5.65 14.68
CA ARG A 72 -0.78 -5.43 15.86
C ARG A 72 -0.65 -6.63 16.82
N PRO A 73 -0.62 -6.43 18.15
CA PRO A 73 -0.44 -7.51 19.12
C PRO A 73 -1.44 -8.66 19.00
N GLN A 74 -2.66 -8.39 18.50
CA GLN A 74 -3.70 -9.40 18.30
C GLN A 74 -3.47 -10.33 17.10
N PHE A 75 -2.48 -10.09 16.23
CA PHE A 75 -2.23 -10.94 15.07
C PHE A 75 -1.40 -12.16 15.46
N SER A 76 -2.09 -13.26 15.75
CA SER A 76 -1.49 -14.49 16.24
C SER A 76 -1.38 -15.61 15.19
N ASP A 77 -2.06 -15.49 14.05
CA ASP A 77 -2.08 -16.54 13.02
C ASP A 77 -1.69 -16.03 11.62
N GLY A 78 -1.41 -16.97 10.70
CA GLY A 78 -1.06 -16.62 9.32
C GLY A 78 -2.20 -15.98 8.52
N TRP A 79 -3.46 -16.12 8.92
CA TRP A 79 -4.59 -15.50 8.23
C TRP A 79 -4.57 -13.98 8.38
N ASP A 80 -4.36 -13.49 9.59
CA ASP A 80 -4.27 -12.06 9.87
C ASP A 80 -3.06 -11.42 9.16
N HIS A 81 -1.92 -12.11 9.17
CA HIS A 81 -0.73 -11.70 8.42
C HIS A 81 -1.02 -11.64 6.92
N ARG A 82 -1.70 -12.65 6.36
CA ARG A 82 -2.06 -12.68 4.94
C ARG A 82 -2.93 -11.50 4.55
N ASN A 83 -3.97 -11.20 5.34
CA ASN A 83 -4.87 -10.08 5.06
C ASN A 83 -4.14 -8.73 5.13
N THR A 84 -3.19 -8.61 6.06
CA THR A 84 -2.33 -7.43 6.18
C THR A 84 -1.44 -7.29 4.95
N LEU A 85 -0.76 -8.37 4.53
CA LEU A 85 0.07 -8.37 3.32
C LEU A 85 -0.72 -8.00 2.07
N LEU A 86 -1.89 -8.61 1.87
CA LEU A 86 -2.76 -8.28 0.74
C LEU A 86 -3.17 -6.82 0.72
N SER A 87 -3.49 -6.27 1.88
CA SER A 87 -3.87 -4.87 2.01
C SER A 87 -2.72 -3.93 1.61
N GLN A 88 -1.48 -4.28 1.97
CA GLN A 88 -0.31 -3.49 1.59
C GLN A 88 0.07 -3.66 0.11
N LEU A 89 0.05 -4.89 -0.41
CA LEU A 89 0.34 -5.18 -1.82
C LEU A 89 -0.60 -4.41 -2.75
N ARG A 90 -1.90 -4.39 -2.45
CA ARG A 90 -2.90 -3.63 -3.23
C ARG A 90 -2.66 -2.13 -3.25
N ARG A 91 -1.95 -1.58 -2.25
CA ARG A 91 -1.64 -0.15 -2.19
C ARG A 91 -0.42 0.22 -3.03
N VAL A 92 0.56 -0.67 -3.11
CA VAL A 92 1.87 -0.36 -3.74
C VAL A 92 2.06 -0.95 -5.12
N THR A 93 1.23 -1.91 -5.51
CA THR A 93 1.37 -2.56 -6.81
C THR A 93 0.00 -3.05 -7.33
N PRO A 94 -0.32 -2.78 -8.61
CA PRO A 94 -1.49 -3.36 -9.25
C PRO A 94 -1.46 -4.89 -9.17
N HIS A 95 -2.64 -5.48 -9.06
CA HIS A 95 -2.80 -6.92 -9.05
C HIS A 95 -2.34 -7.54 -10.36
N ASP A 96 -1.62 -8.66 -10.29
CA ASP A 96 -1.20 -9.40 -11.48
C ASP A 96 -2.22 -10.49 -11.84
N LEU A 97 -2.27 -10.85 -13.12
CA LEU A 97 -3.00 -12.03 -13.55
C LEU A 97 -2.32 -13.28 -12.99
N LYS A 98 -3.12 -14.27 -12.57
CA LYS A 98 -2.61 -15.56 -12.11
C LYS A 98 -2.04 -16.34 -13.30
N ARG A 99 -0.72 -16.24 -13.51
CA ARG A 99 0.03 -16.92 -14.58
C ARG A 99 0.76 -18.14 -14.02
N SER A 100 1.03 -19.13 -14.87
CA SER A 100 1.87 -20.29 -14.51
C SER A 100 3.30 -19.88 -14.15
N ALA A 101 3.82 -18.84 -14.79
CA ALA A 101 5.10 -18.19 -14.46
C ALA A 101 4.83 -16.71 -14.14
N PRO A 102 4.69 -16.34 -12.85
CA PRO A 102 4.51 -14.95 -12.45
C PRO A 102 5.74 -14.10 -12.80
N SER A 103 5.51 -12.89 -13.30
CA SER A 103 6.57 -11.97 -13.73
C SER A 103 7.23 -11.21 -12.58
N ARG A 104 6.55 -11.10 -11.44
CA ARG A 104 6.99 -10.35 -10.27
C ARG A 104 7.00 -11.23 -9.04
N THR A 105 7.89 -10.94 -8.11
CA THR A 105 8.11 -11.76 -6.91
C THR A 105 7.88 -10.93 -5.65
N ALA A 106 7.05 -11.43 -4.74
CA ALA A 106 6.86 -10.83 -3.42
C ALA A 106 7.93 -11.33 -2.44
N VAL A 107 8.56 -10.41 -1.72
CA VAL A 107 9.60 -10.67 -0.74
C VAL A 107 9.21 -9.99 0.56
N LEU A 108 9.53 -10.61 1.70
CA LEU A 108 9.19 -10.08 3.01
C LEU A 108 10.44 -9.89 3.86
N LEU A 109 10.56 -8.74 4.51
CA LEU A 109 11.60 -8.43 5.49
C LEU A 109 10.93 -8.12 6.83
N ARG A 110 11.26 -8.88 7.87
CA ARG A 110 10.76 -8.67 9.23
C ARG A 110 11.86 -8.12 10.12
N CYS A 111 11.72 -6.87 10.55
CA CYS A 111 12.57 -6.28 11.58
C CYS A 111 12.01 -6.66 12.95
N ARG A 112 12.77 -7.41 13.74
CA ARG A 112 12.34 -7.90 15.04
C ARG A 112 13.47 -7.93 16.05
N GLU A 113 13.10 -7.87 17.32
CA GLU A 113 14.01 -8.19 18.41
C GLU A 113 14.25 -9.69 18.53
N GLY A 114 15.28 -10.05 19.30
CA GLY A 114 15.56 -11.42 19.71
C GLY A 114 16.52 -12.17 18.78
N VAL A 115 16.42 -13.50 18.80
CA VAL A 115 17.39 -14.40 18.16
C VAL A 115 17.20 -14.49 16.64
N PRO A 116 18.28 -14.68 15.86
CA PRO A 116 18.18 -14.83 14.40
C PRO A 116 17.44 -16.11 13.98
N ASP A 117 17.37 -17.10 14.88
CA ASP A 117 16.79 -18.40 14.61
C ASP A 117 15.30 -18.36 14.31
N TRP A 118 14.84 -19.45 13.69
CA TRP A 118 13.46 -19.69 13.34
C TRP A 118 12.52 -19.55 14.55
N THR A 119 11.36 -18.94 14.32
CA THR A 119 10.26 -18.87 15.31
C THR A 119 8.93 -19.31 14.69
N ASP A 120 7.97 -19.74 15.51
CA ASP A 120 6.62 -20.10 15.03
C ASP A 120 5.94 -18.96 14.27
N GLN A 121 6.22 -17.72 14.69
CA GLN A 121 5.73 -16.53 14.01
C GLN A 121 6.33 -16.36 12.61
N ASP A 122 7.59 -16.79 12.40
CA ASP A 122 8.20 -16.79 11.06
C ASP A 122 7.47 -17.78 10.13
N GLY A 123 7.04 -18.93 10.66
CA GLY A 123 6.19 -19.89 9.94
C GLY A 123 4.83 -19.30 9.53
N ALA A 124 4.18 -18.56 10.42
CA ALA A 124 2.93 -17.88 10.12
C ALA A 124 3.11 -16.80 9.03
N TRP A 125 4.22 -16.05 9.07
CA TRP A 125 4.56 -15.05 8.05
C TRP A 125 4.87 -15.65 6.68
N MET A 126 5.58 -16.77 6.64
CA MET A 126 5.89 -17.47 5.40
C MET A 126 4.65 -18.07 4.74
N TRP A 127 3.78 -18.70 5.55
CA TRP A 127 2.47 -19.13 5.07
C TRP A 127 1.68 -17.96 4.48
N ALA A 128 1.64 -16.84 5.21
CA ALA A 128 0.95 -15.64 4.81
C ALA A 128 1.51 -15.03 3.52
N LEU A 129 2.84 -14.98 3.37
CA LEU A 129 3.53 -14.49 2.19
C LEU A 129 3.15 -15.32 0.96
N ARG A 130 3.21 -16.64 1.08
CA ARG A 130 2.81 -17.55 0.00
C ARG A 130 1.35 -17.33 -0.41
N ALA A 131 0.45 -17.34 0.56
CA ALA A 131 -0.98 -17.17 0.30
C ALA A 131 -1.31 -15.79 -0.29
N ALA A 132 -0.66 -14.72 0.21
CA ALA A 132 -0.86 -13.37 -0.31
C ALA A 132 -0.27 -13.19 -1.71
N ALA A 133 0.91 -13.76 -1.98
CA ALA A 133 1.53 -13.72 -3.30
C ALA A 133 0.66 -14.45 -4.34
N GLU A 134 0.20 -15.66 -4.02
CA GLU A 134 -0.70 -16.42 -4.89
C GLU A 134 -1.99 -15.65 -5.19
N LEU A 135 -2.62 -15.10 -4.14
CA LEU A 135 -3.83 -14.30 -4.29
C LEU A 135 -3.59 -13.02 -5.06
N HIS A 136 -2.39 -12.44 -5.09
CA HIS A 136 -2.07 -11.20 -5.80
C HIS A 136 -1.46 -11.41 -7.20
N GLY A 137 -1.36 -12.66 -7.66
CA GLY A 137 -0.76 -13.01 -8.95
C GLY A 137 0.78 -12.91 -8.98
N LEU A 138 1.42 -12.88 -7.81
CA LEU A 138 2.87 -12.78 -7.66
C LEU A 138 3.51 -14.14 -7.36
N ARG A 139 4.80 -14.28 -7.69
CA ARG A 139 5.61 -15.40 -7.21
C ARG A 139 5.93 -15.20 -5.73
N CYS A 140 5.84 -16.27 -4.94
CA CYS A 140 6.35 -16.28 -3.57
C CYS A 140 7.88 -16.24 -3.58
N GLY A 141 8.48 -15.26 -2.90
CA GLY A 141 9.92 -15.08 -2.80
C GLY A 141 10.46 -15.32 -1.40
N SER A 142 11.67 -14.83 -1.17
CA SER A 142 12.40 -15.05 0.08
C SER A 142 11.75 -14.33 1.28
N TYR A 143 11.99 -14.90 2.46
CA TYR A 143 11.66 -14.30 3.74
C TYR A 143 12.96 -13.95 4.47
N LEU A 144 13.08 -12.69 4.86
CA LEU A 144 14.25 -12.11 5.48
C LEU A 144 13.91 -11.69 6.91
N THR A 145 14.84 -11.89 7.83
CA THR A 145 14.79 -11.33 9.18
C THR A 145 15.90 -10.29 9.33
N LEU A 146 15.60 -9.24 10.09
CA LEU A 146 16.55 -8.24 10.53
C LEU A 146 16.48 -8.20 12.07
N THR A 147 17.53 -8.70 12.71
CA THR A 147 17.65 -8.82 14.18
C THR A 147 18.87 -8.05 14.68
N PRO A 148 19.12 -7.97 16.00
CA PRO A 148 20.34 -7.34 16.51
C PRO A 148 21.63 -8.01 16.01
N ALA A 149 21.57 -9.30 15.65
CA ALA A 149 22.71 -10.05 15.11
C ALA A 149 22.99 -9.75 13.62
N GLY A 150 22.10 -9.03 12.94
CA GLY A 150 22.19 -8.72 11.52
C GLY A 150 20.97 -9.22 10.73
N TRP A 151 21.15 -9.35 9.42
CA TRP A 151 20.12 -9.88 8.53
C TRP A 151 20.38 -11.34 8.21
N GLN A 152 19.29 -12.07 7.97
CA GLN A 152 19.32 -13.46 7.52
C GLN A 152 18.18 -13.72 6.54
N SER A 153 18.45 -14.54 5.53
CA SER A 153 17.44 -15.10 4.65
C SER A 153 17.13 -16.52 5.10
N LEU A 154 15.88 -16.75 5.52
CA LEU A 154 15.45 -18.05 6.03
C LEU A 154 15.09 -18.97 4.86
N GLY A 155 15.69 -20.16 4.86
CA GLY A 155 15.56 -21.17 3.81
C GLY A 155 16.75 -21.23 2.85
N ASP A 156 17.53 -20.15 2.69
CA ASP A 156 18.75 -20.16 1.86
C ASP A 156 20.07 -20.11 2.67
N GLY A 157 19.99 -19.85 3.99
CA GLY A 157 21.11 -19.82 4.92
C GLY A 157 22.03 -18.58 4.82
N ARG A 158 21.78 -17.66 3.88
CA ARG A 158 22.58 -16.46 3.66
C ARG A 158 22.30 -15.45 4.78
N ARG A 159 23.36 -14.84 5.30
CA ARG A 159 23.29 -13.87 6.40
C ARG A 159 24.39 -12.82 6.33
N GLY A 160 24.23 -11.73 7.07
CA GLY A 160 25.26 -10.71 7.23
C GLY A 160 25.02 -9.86 8.46
N ARG A 161 26.08 -9.25 9.00
CA ARG A 161 26.01 -8.46 10.25
C ARG A 161 25.36 -7.09 10.08
N ASN A 162 25.42 -6.52 8.88
CA ASN A 162 24.91 -5.18 8.58
C ASN A 162 24.04 -5.20 7.31
N PRO A 163 22.91 -4.46 7.29
CA PRO A 163 22.32 -3.74 8.44
C PRO A 163 21.79 -4.72 9.50
N HIS A 164 21.51 -4.22 10.71
CA HIS A 164 20.88 -4.96 11.81
C HIS A 164 19.67 -4.16 12.35
N SER A 165 18.86 -4.76 13.22
CA SER A 165 17.59 -4.16 13.68
C SER A 165 17.75 -2.87 14.48
N GLY A 166 18.97 -2.53 14.93
CA GLY A 166 19.28 -1.28 15.64
C GLY A 166 19.86 -0.19 14.72
N SER A 167 20.16 -0.53 13.46
CA SER A 167 20.77 0.41 12.50
C SER A 167 19.83 1.56 12.09
N TRP A 168 18.52 1.48 12.38
CA TRP A 168 17.57 2.57 12.13
C TRP A 168 17.91 3.82 12.94
N ALA A 169 18.43 3.67 14.16
CA ALA A 169 18.80 4.77 15.04
C ALA A 169 20.09 5.48 14.60
N LEU A 170 20.83 4.88 13.67
CA LEU A 170 22.08 5.42 13.10
C LEU A 170 21.85 6.21 11.81
N GLY A 171 20.60 6.34 11.35
CA GLY A 171 20.26 7.17 10.19
C GLY A 171 20.57 8.65 10.44
N PRO A 172 20.77 9.46 9.39
CA PRO A 172 20.90 10.90 9.54
C PRO A 172 19.69 11.41 10.34
N ILE A 173 19.95 12.07 11.47
CA ILE A 173 18.90 12.79 12.18
C ILE A 173 18.46 13.89 11.22
N HIS A 174 17.38 13.66 10.49
CA HIS A 174 16.62 14.75 9.91
C HIS A 174 15.96 15.44 11.10
N THR A 175 16.71 16.32 11.78
CA THR A 175 16.09 17.30 12.65
C THR A 175 15.11 18.04 11.75
N VAL A 176 13.82 17.82 11.98
CA VAL A 176 12.80 18.70 11.43
C VAL A 176 13.13 20.06 12.03
N THR A 177 13.84 20.90 11.27
CA THR A 177 13.95 22.31 11.57
C THR A 177 12.51 22.77 11.71
N GLU A 178 12.18 23.19 12.93
CA GLU A 178 10.89 23.64 13.43
C GLU A 178 9.80 23.82 12.37
N LEU A 179 8.68 23.13 12.55
CA LEU A 179 7.44 23.50 11.86
C LEU A 179 7.18 24.99 12.18
N PRO A 180 6.99 25.87 11.19
CA PRO A 180 6.70 27.27 11.45
C PRO A 180 5.50 27.37 12.41
N PRO A 181 5.56 28.25 13.43
CA PRO A 181 4.45 28.40 14.37
C PRO A 181 3.17 28.68 13.57
N ARG A 182 2.12 27.89 13.83
CA ARG A 182 0.80 28.15 13.26
C ARG A 182 0.35 29.52 13.74
N LEU A 183 0.35 30.51 12.86
CA LEU A 183 -0.25 31.81 13.16
C LEU A 183 -1.74 31.59 13.48
N PRO A 184 -2.26 32.15 14.58
CA PRO A 184 -3.69 32.10 14.91
C PRO A 184 -4.53 32.59 13.73
N ARG A 185 -5.63 31.89 13.46
CA ARG A 185 -6.49 32.10 12.29
C ARG A 185 -7.35 33.38 12.35
N ASP A 186 -7.14 34.23 13.34
CA ASP A 186 -8.06 35.33 13.70
C ASP A 186 -7.67 36.71 13.15
N LEU A 187 -6.73 36.79 12.20
CA LEU A 187 -6.49 38.01 11.43
C LEU A 187 -6.73 37.76 9.95
N ARG A 188 -7.97 37.35 9.63
CA ARG A 188 -8.49 37.51 8.27
C ARG A 188 -9.15 38.89 8.23
N PRO A 189 -8.64 39.88 7.48
CA PRO A 189 -9.37 41.12 7.29
C PRO A 189 -10.70 40.78 6.59
N GLU A 190 -11.80 41.25 7.18
CA GLU A 190 -13.16 41.18 6.64
C GLU A 190 -13.17 41.63 5.18
N PRO A 191 -13.83 40.89 4.26
CA PRO A 191 -14.03 41.36 2.90
C PRO A 191 -14.94 42.59 2.92
N PRO A 192 -14.65 43.64 2.14
CA PRO A 192 -15.50 44.83 2.09
C PRO A 192 -16.89 44.47 1.57
N GLY A 193 -17.92 44.96 2.27
CA GLY A 193 -19.33 44.76 1.95
C GLY A 193 -19.73 45.29 0.57
N PRO A 194 -20.87 44.81 0.02
CA PRO A 194 -21.26 45.11 -1.35
C PRO A 194 -21.60 46.59 -1.53
N PRO A 195 -21.21 47.23 -2.65
CA PRO A 195 -21.52 48.63 -2.91
C PRO A 195 -23.00 48.83 -3.25
N ALA A 196 -23.54 49.93 -2.74
CA ALA A 196 -24.87 50.44 -3.07
C ALA A 196 -24.97 50.87 -4.55
N VAL A 197 -26.14 50.66 -5.13
CA VAL A 197 -26.47 50.90 -6.55
C VAL A 197 -27.05 52.31 -6.76
N GLU A 198 -26.77 52.85 -7.95
CA GLU A 198 -27.41 53.97 -8.71
C GLU A 198 -26.89 55.42 -8.55
N PRO A 199 -27.01 56.30 -9.59
CA PRO A 199 -27.56 56.13 -10.95
C PRO A 199 -26.60 56.62 -12.09
N PRO A 200 -26.95 56.46 -13.39
CA PRO A 200 -26.00 56.65 -14.49
C PRO A 200 -25.97 58.10 -15.01
N ALA A 201 -24.77 58.58 -15.34
CA ALA A 201 -24.57 59.75 -16.19
C ALA A 201 -23.81 59.32 -17.48
N ALA A 202 -24.44 59.61 -18.61
CA ALA A 202 -24.02 59.27 -19.96
C ALA A 202 -22.66 59.88 -20.35
N VAL A 203 -21.86 59.16 -21.16
CA VAL A 203 -21.18 59.65 -22.39
C VAL A 203 -20.62 58.45 -23.21
N VAL A 204 -21.32 58.11 -24.31
CA VAL A 204 -20.87 57.99 -25.73
C VAL A 204 -19.56 57.22 -26.11
N VAL A 205 -19.76 56.00 -26.69
CA VAL A 205 -19.12 55.22 -27.83
C VAL A 205 -17.59 55.26 -28.11
N PRO A 206 -16.94 54.21 -28.73
CA PRO A 206 -17.41 53.47 -29.92
C PRO A 206 -17.31 51.94 -29.94
N VAL A 207 -18.16 51.40 -30.81
CA VAL A 207 -18.33 50.01 -31.23
C VAL A 207 -17.19 49.61 -32.16
N THR A 208 -16.40 48.61 -31.76
CA THR A 208 -15.79 47.64 -32.69
C THR A 208 -15.42 46.37 -31.93
N SER A 209 -16.30 45.37 -31.91
CA SER A 209 -15.92 43.97 -32.17
C SER A 209 -17.12 43.02 -32.09
N LEU A 210 -17.08 42.05 -33.01
CA LEU A 210 -18.16 41.24 -33.56
C LEU A 210 -18.67 40.10 -32.64
N SER A 211 -18.34 40.14 -31.36
CA SER A 211 -18.55 39.02 -30.42
C SER A 211 -19.89 39.05 -29.68
N ALA A 212 -20.62 40.17 -29.74
CA ALA A 212 -21.85 40.39 -28.96
C ALA A 212 -23.17 40.03 -29.69
N LEU A 213 -23.14 39.69 -30.99
CA LEU A 213 -24.35 39.48 -31.79
C LEU A 213 -24.91 38.04 -31.80
N ARG A 214 -24.38 37.11 -31.00
CA ARG A 214 -24.88 35.71 -30.99
C ARG A 214 -25.44 35.23 -29.65
N ALA A 215 -25.62 36.12 -28.68
CA ALA A 215 -26.15 35.79 -27.35
C ALA A 215 -27.59 36.32 -27.10
N LEU A 216 -28.32 36.74 -28.13
CA LEU A 216 -29.62 37.42 -28.00
C LEU A 216 -30.84 36.65 -28.53
N GLU A 217 -30.75 35.35 -28.74
CA GLU A 217 -31.94 34.54 -29.03
C GLU A 217 -32.23 33.56 -27.89
N GLY A 218 -33.04 34.05 -26.97
CA GLY A 218 -33.75 33.26 -25.97
C GLY A 218 -35.01 32.58 -26.53
N PRO A 219 -35.76 31.87 -25.67
CA PRO A 219 -36.30 30.53 -25.93
C PRO A 219 -37.75 30.53 -26.43
N ARG A 220 -38.19 29.43 -27.06
CA ARG A 220 -39.61 29.07 -27.14
C ARG A 220 -39.84 27.56 -27.00
N GLU A 221 -40.55 27.21 -25.93
CA GLU A 221 -41.33 25.98 -25.80
C GLU A 221 -42.45 25.94 -26.85
N SER A 222 -42.79 24.74 -27.35
CA SER A 222 -44.19 24.26 -27.45
C SER A 222 -44.24 22.78 -27.86
N GLN A 223 -44.73 21.94 -26.94
CA GLN A 223 -45.44 20.67 -27.23
C GLN A 223 -46.84 21.00 -27.79
N PRO A 224 -47.74 20.05 -28.18
CA PRO A 224 -47.65 18.60 -28.41
C PRO A 224 -48.40 18.11 -29.69
N VAL A 225 -48.59 16.77 -29.82
CA VAL A 225 -49.76 16.03 -30.38
C VAL A 225 -49.44 14.99 -31.48
N ARG A 226 -49.42 13.72 -31.05
CA ARG A 226 -50.27 12.57 -31.48
C ARG A 226 -50.64 12.43 -32.98
N ARG A 227 -50.26 11.31 -33.63
CA ARG A 227 -51.14 10.17 -34.04
C ARG A 227 -50.53 9.26 -35.13
N THR A 228 -50.56 7.95 -34.84
CA THR A 228 -50.86 6.76 -35.71
C THR A 228 -50.36 6.69 -37.16
N ALA A 229 -49.65 5.60 -37.52
CA ALA A 229 -50.20 4.37 -38.14
C ALA A 229 -49.15 3.61 -38.98
N THR A 230 -49.03 2.31 -38.70
CA THR A 230 -48.78 1.16 -39.59
C THR A 230 -48.21 1.36 -41.00
N ARG A 231 -47.17 0.59 -41.31
CA ARG A 231 -47.24 -0.44 -42.36
C ARG A 231 -46.27 -1.58 -42.06
#